data_AF-N8YJS8-F1
#
_entry.id   AF-N8YJS8-F1
#
_cell.length_a   1.000
_cell.length_b   1.000
_cell.length_c   1.000
_cell.angle_alpha   90.00
_cell.angle_beta   90.00
_cell.angle_gamma   90.00
#
_symmetry.space_group_name_H-M   'P 1'
#
loop_
_entity.id
_entity.type
_entity.pdbx_description
1 polymer ?
#
loop_
_entity_poly.entity_id
_entity_poly.type
_entity_poly.pdbx_seq_one_letter_code
_entity_poly.pdbx_strand_id
1 'polypeptide(L)'
;MIVAISTFHHIRTGIQSRPYFFITFLITFVVYAVLGLSTDWAWSTKLLFGWNIAIMIYLVLTMKTLWATHQTHILKRAQQQDASKWIILLLVIFALVMCFIAIVVELSHMPSNAMFKFGHLSLAILTIIFAWLFMHTVFAIHYAHDFYLAVAKHQDGGLDFPKTPEPTYPEFLYFSYVIGTSAQTADVSITSRSMRVLNILHILLAYGFNTTILAICINVAAGFI
;
A
#
# COMPACT_ATOMS: atom_id res chain seq x y z
N MET A 1 24.48 -5.22 -19.17
CA MET A 1 24.82 -6.36 -18.30
C MET A 1 25.04 -5.94 -16.83
N ILE A 2 25.80 -4.86 -16.54
CA ILE A 2 26.06 -4.38 -15.16
C ILE A 2 24.80 -3.89 -14.42
N VAL A 3 23.89 -3.19 -15.13
CA VAL A 3 22.61 -2.70 -14.55
C VAL A 3 21.69 -3.86 -14.12
N ALA A 4 21.63 -4.94 -14.90
CA ALA A 4 20.79 -6.10 -14.58
C ALA A 4 21.29 -6.85 -13.32
N ILE A 5 22.60 -6.89 -13.10
CA ILE A 5 23.22 -7.52 -11.92
C ILE A 5 22.95 -6.70 -10.64
N SER A 6 22.99 -5.36 -10.75
CA SER A 6 22.60 -4.44 -9.68
C SER A 6 21.12 -4.61 -9.30
N THR A 7 20.21 -4.59 -10.28
CA THR A 7 18.77 -4.78 -10.03
C THR A 7 18.48 -6.13 -9.38
N PHE A 8 19.13 -7.21 -9.82
CA PHE A 8 18.95 -8.54 -9.24
C PHE A 8 19.41 -8.60 -7.77
N HIS A 9 20.49 -7.89 -7.42
CA HIS A 9 20.96 -7.80 -6.04
C HIS A 9 19.99 -7.00 -5.14
N HIS A 10 19.41 -5.92 -5.65
CA HIS A 10 18.37 -5.14 -4.95
C HIS A 10 17.07 -5.93 -4.76
N ILE A 11 16.67 -6.73 -5.75
CA ILE A 11 15.49 -7.61 -5.64
C ILE A 11 15.74 -8.71 -4.60
N ARG A 12 16.90 -9.37 -4.64
CA ARG A 12 17.26 -10.44 -3.69
C ARG A 12 17.31 -9.94 -2.24
N THR A 13 17.93 -8.79 -2.01
CA THR A 13 17.98 -8.16 -0.68
C THR A 13 16.61 -7.66 -0.23
N GLY A 14 15.77 -7.19 -1.17
CA GLY A 14 14.36 -6.88 -0.92
C GLY A 14 13.53 -8.08 -0.44
N ILE A 15 13.66 -9.24 -1.10
CA ILE A 15 12.94 -10.47 -0.73
C ILE A 15 13.30 -10.93 0.69
N GLN A 16 14.58 -10.85 1.05
CA GLN A 16 15.06 -11.26 2.38
C GLN A 16 14.63 -10.30 3.49
N SER A 17 14.51 -9.01 3.18
CA SER A 17 14.24 -7.96 4.17
C SER A 17 12.74 -7.69 4.38
N ARG A 18 11.88 -8.00 3.40
CA ARG A 18 10.41 -7.89 3.50
C ARG A 18 9.67 -9.13 2.97
N PRO A 19 9.81 -10.30 3.62
CA PRO A 19 9.22 -11.55 3.14
C PRO A 19 7.70 -11.45 2.98
N TYR A 20 7.02 -10.78 3.91
CA TYR A 20 5.56 -10.62 3.87
C TYR A 20 5.05 -9.92 2.62
N PHE A 21 5.80 -8.96 2.06
CA PHE A 21 5.39 -8.25 0.85
C PHE A 21 5.47 -9.13 -0.39
N PHE A 22 6.53 -9.92 -0.55
CA PHE A 22 6.64 -10.82 -1.70
C PHE A 22 5.71 -12.02 -1.61
N ILE A 23 5.40 -12.45 -0.38
CA ILE A 23 4.40 -13.48 -0.12
C ILE A 23 3.01 -13.07 -0.63
N THR A 24 2.67 -11.77 -0.69
CA THR A 24 1.35 -11.36 -1.23
C THR A 24 1.19 -11.70 -2.70
N PHE A 25 2.22 -11.49 -3.52
CA PHE A 25 2.19 -11.87 -4.94
C PHE A 25 2.06 -13.38 -5.10
N LEU A 26 2.75 -14.16 -4.28
CA LEU A 26 2.65 -15.62 -4.30
C LEU A 26 1.24 -16.07 -3.90
N ILE A 27 0.68 -15.54 -2.81
CA ILE A 27 -0.69 -15.87 -2.38
C ILE A 27 -1.69 -15.49 -3.47
N THR A 28 -1.56 -14.29 -4.05
CA THR A 28 -2.45 -13.82 -5.12
C THR A 28 -2.39 -14.76 -6.32
N PHE A 29 -1.19 -15.15 -6.74
CA PHE A 29 -0.97 -16.08 -7.85
C PHE A 29 -1.56 -17.47 -7.56
N VAL A 30 -1.32 -18.02 -6.38
CA VAL A 30 -1.84 -19.34 -5.97
C VAL A 30 -3.37 -19.32 -5.95
N VAL A 31 -3.98 -18.32 -5.30
CA VAL A 31 -5.45 -18.20 -5.27
C VAL A 31 -6.01 -18.02 -6.67
N TYR A 32 -5.40 -17.17 -7.50
CA TYR A 32 -5.79 -16.98 -8.89
C TYR A 32 -5.74 -18.29 -9.69
N ALA A 33 -4.65 -19.06 -9.56
CA ALA A 33 -4.47 -20.32 -10.26
C ALA A 33 -5.48 -21.38 -9.81
N VAL A 34 -5.70 -21.51 -8.49
CA VAL A 34 -6.68 -22.45 -7.93
C VAL A 34 -8.10 -22.11 -8.40
N LEU A 35 -8.48 -20.84 -8.39
CA LEU A 35 -9.77 -20.39 -8.93
C LEU A 35 -9.84 -20.58 -10.45
N GLY A 36 -8.73 -20.38 -11.17
CA GLY A 36 -8.63 -20.62 -12.60
C GLY A 36 -8.92 -22.06 -13.01
N LEU A 37 -8.57 -23.03 -12.16
CA LEU A 37 -8.81 -24.46 -12.38
C LEU A 37 -10.18 -24.93 -11.89
N SER A 38 -10.83 -24.19 -10.98
CA SER A 38 -12.06 -24.63 -10.30
C SER A 38 -13.31 -23.84 -10.69
N THR A 39 -13.17 -22.65 -11.28
CA THR A 39 -14.31 -21.78 -11.61
C THR A 39 -14.19 -21.11 -12.98
N ASP A 40 -15.34 -20.83 -13.58
CA ASP A 40 -15.46 -20.07 -14.84
C ASP A 40 -15.53 -18.56 -14.61
N TRP A 41 -15.14 -18.07 -13.43
CA TRP A 41 -15.19 -16.64 -13.12
C TRP A 41 -14.27 -15.84 -14.05
N ALA A 42 -14.64 -14.57 -14.28
CA ALA A 42 -13.81 -13.64 -15.01
C ALA A 42 -12.42 -13.51 -14.36
N TRP A 43 -11.41 -13.21 -15.19
CA TRP A 43 -10.04 -13.04 -14.71
C TRP A 43 -9.95 -11.92 -13.65
N SER A 44 -10.77 -10.86 -13.77
CA SER A 44 -10.85 -9.75 -12.83
C SER A 44 -11.32 -10.23 -11.46
N THR A 45 -12.40 -11.02 -11.39
CA THR A 45 -12.93 -11.57 -10.13
C THR A 45 -11.89 -12.44 -9.44
N LYS A 46 -11.25 -13.35 -10.19
CA LYS A 46 -10.19 -14.24 -9.67
C LYS A 46 -9.01 -13.44 -9.11
N LEU A 47 -8.57 -12.42 -9.85
CA LEU A 47 -7.45 -11.56 -9.45
C LEU A 47 -7.80 -10.74 -8.21
N LEU A 48 -8.97 -10.09 -8.19
CA LEU A 48 -9.43 -9.28 -7.06
C LEU A 48 -9.62 -10.13 -5.81
N PHE A 49 -10.16 -11.34 -5.94
CA PHE A 49 -10.34 -12.24 -4.79
C PHE A 49 -8.99 -12.66 -4.18
N GLY A 50 -8.04 -13.09 -5.03
CA GLY A 50 -6.68 -13.42 -4.59
C GLY A 50 -5.95 -12.23 -3.96
N TRP A 51 -6.08 -11.05 -4.58
CA TRP A 51 -5.53 -9.80 -4.07
C TRP A 51 -6.07 -9.47 -2.68
N ASN A 52 -7.39 -9.53 -2.49
CA ASN A 52 -8.01 -9.19 -1.22
C ASN A 52 -7.52 -10.08 -0.08
N ILE A 53 -7.44 -11.40 -0.31
CA ILE A 53 -6.90 -12.35 0.67
C ILE A 53 -5.44 -12.03 1.00
N ALA A 54 -4.62 -11.85 -0.03
CA ALA A 54 -3.20 -11.59 0.12
C ALA A 54 -2.92 -10.28 0.89
N ILE A 55 -3.61 -9.20 0.55
CA ILE A 55 -3.45 -7.90 1.18
C ILE A 55 -4.02 -7.89 2.59
N MET A 56 -5.14 -8.56 2.85
CA MET A 56 -5.66 -8.71 4.21
C MET A 56 -4.63 -9.38 5.13
N ILE A 57 -4.06 -10.50 4.69
CA ILE A 57 -3.01 -11.21 5.45
C ILE A 57 -1.81 -10.28 5.68
N TYR A 58 -1.35 -9.59 4.63
CA TYR A 58 -0.25 -8.65 4.74
C TYR A 58 -0.52 -7.52 5.73
N LEU A 59 -1.69 -6.89 5.66
CA LEU A 59 -2.08 -5.79 6.54
C LEU A 59 -2.16 -6.25 8.00
N VAL A 60 -2.75 -7.41 8.27
CA VAL A 60 -2.83 -7.97 9.63
C VAL A 60 -1.44 -8.26 10.20
N LEU A 61 -0.59 -8.95 9.43
CA LEU A 61 0.78 -9.29 9.89
C LEU A 61 1.64 -8.03 10.05
N THR A 62 1.52 -7.10 9.12
CA THR A 62 2.24 -5.83 9.16
C THR A 62 1.78 -5.03 10.38
N MET A 63 0.48 -4.83 10.60
CA MET A 63 -0.02 -4.10 11.75
C MET A 63 0.41 -4.72 13.07
N LYS A 64 0.28 -6.04 13.25
CA LYS A 64 0.79 -6.72 14.44
C LYS A 64 2.26 -6.38 14.70
N THR A 65 3.05 -6.33 13.64
CA THR A 65 4.47 -6.00 13.74
C THR A 65 4.69 -4.52 14.07
N LEU A 66 3.98 -3.61 13.40
CA LEU A 66 4.11 -2.17 13.63
C LEU A 66 3.70 -1.79 15.07
N TRP A 67 2.62 -2.37 15.59
CA TRP A 67 2.14 -2.13 16.95
C TRP A 67 3.05 -2.73 18.05
N ALA A 68 3.76 -3.82 17.76
CA ALA A 68 4.63 -4.48 18.73
C ALA A 68 6.08 -3.96 18.71
N THR A 69 6.48 -3.16 17.73
CA THR A 69 7.89 -2.77 17.56
C THR A 69 8.22 -1.55 18.42
N HIS A 70 9.12 -1.75 19.39
CA HIS A 70 9.70 -0.66 20.18
C HIS A 70 10.74 0.14 19.38
N GLN A 71 10.95 1.42 19.72
CA GLN A 71 11.80 2.37 18.98
C GLN A 71 13.20 1.86 18.59
N THR A 72 13.86 1.14 19.50
CA THR A 72 15.22 0.59 19.34
C THR A 72 15.32 -0.41 18.18
N HIS A 73 14.20 -1.03 17.80
CA HIS A 73 14.13 -1.98 16.70
C HIS A 73 13.77 -1.33 15.36
N ILE A 74 13.23 -0.11 15.36
CA ILE A 74 12.82 0.60 14.14
C ILE A 74 14.05 0.98 13.31
N LEU A 75 15.09 1.55 13.94
CA LEU A 75 16.34 1.90 13.25
C LEU A 75 17.01 0.66 12.63
N LYS A 76 17.11 -0.44 13.39
CA LYS A 76 17.71 -1.69 12.90
C LYS A 76 16.95 -2.22 11.68
N ARG A 77 15.62 -2.16 11.70
CA ARG A 77 14.76 -2.56 10.59
C ARG A 77 14.91 -1.63 9.39
N ALA A 78 15.03 -0.32 9.63
CA ALA A 78 15.26 0.66 8.58
C ALA A 78 16.57 0.37 7.85
N GLN A 79 17.68 0.20 8.57
CA GLN A 79 18.98 -0.12 7.97
C GLN A 79 18.96 -1.41 7.13
N GLN A 80 18.18 -2.43 7.53
CA GLN A 80 18.06 -3.69 6.80
C GLN A 80 17.22 -3.61 5.51
N GLN A 81 16.33 -2.62 5.38
CA GLN A 81 15.33 -2.54 4.31
C GLN A 81 15.62 -1.45 3.26
N ASP A 82 16.67 -0.64 3.43
CA ASP A 82 16.92 0.58 2.64
C ASP A 82 17.13 0.32 1.15
N ALA A 83 17.77 -0.81 0.80
CA ALA A 83 18.09 -1.18 -0.58
C ALA A 83 16.86 -1.45 -1.48
N SER A 84 15.68 -1.61 -0.89
CA SER A 84 14.46 -2.06 -1.60
C SER A 84 13.31 -1.05 -1.58
N LYS A 85 13.46 0.08 -0.89
CA LYS A 85 12.36 1.02 -0.62
C LYS A 85 11.68 1.55 -1.90
N TRP A 86 12.47 1.99 -2.87
CA TRP A 86 11.95 2.50 -4.15
C TRP A 86 11.32 1.41 -5.03
N ILE A 87 11.84 0.18 -4.96
CA ILE A 87 11.27 -0.96 -5.68
C ILE A 87 9.89 -1.28 -5.11
N ILE A 88 9.77 -1.32 -3.79
CA ILE A 88 8.48 -1.56 -3.11
C ILE A 88 7.48 -0.46 -3.46
N LEU A 89 7.90 0.81 -3.44
CA LEU A 89 7.04 1.92 -3.78
C LEU A 89 6.54 1.84 -5.23
N LEU A 90 7.42 1.52 -6.18
CA LEU A 90 7.05 1.28 -7.57
C LEU A 90 6.05 0.11 -7.69
N LEU A 91 6.29 -0.99 -6.98
CA LEU A 91 5.38 -2.15 -6.97
C LEU A 91 4.01 -1.80 -6.36
N VAL A 92 3.95 -0.92 -5.35
CA VAL A 92 2.68 -0.38 -4.83
C VAL A 92 1.95 0.40 -5.92
N ILE A 93 2.62 1.29 -6.64
CA ILE A 93 2.00 2.06 -7.73
C ILE A 93 1.43 1.12 -8.80
N PHE A 94 2.22 0.14 -9.24
CA PHE A 94 1.75 -0.86 -10.21
C PHE A 94 0.55 -1.65 -9.70
N ALA A 95 0.57 -2.07 -8.43
CA ALA A 95 -0.53 -2.76 -7.81
C ALA A 95 -1.82 -1.92 -7.76
N LEU A 96 -1.72 -0.62 -7.41
CA LEU A 96 -2.87 0.29 -7.40
C LEU A 96 -3.47 0.47 -8.79
N VAL A 97 -2.63 0.66 -9.82
CA VAL A 97 -3.08 0.75 -11.22
C VAL A 97 -3.78 -0.53 -11.65
N MET A 98 -3.20 -1.70 -11.34
CA MET A 98 -3.81 -3.00 -11.65
C MET A 98 -5.14 -3.20 -10.92
N CYS A 99 -5.26 -2.75 -9.67
CA CYS A 99 -6.52 -2.79 -8.93
C CYS A 99 -7.58 -1.94 -9.63
N PHE A 100 -7.25 -0.72 -10.07
CA PHE A 100 -8.22 0.12 -10.79
C PHE A 100 -8.67 -0.48 -12.12
N ILE A 101 -7.74 -1.02 -12.91
CA ILE A 101 -8.09 -1.72 -14.16
C ILE A 101 -9.01 -2.90 -13.85
N ALA A 102 -8.65 -3.73 -12.87
CA ALA A 102 -9.45 -4.90 -12.49
C ALA A 102 -10.84 -4.49 -11.97
N ILE A 103 -10.95 -3.42 -11.18
CA ILE A 103 -12.23 -2.90 -10.68
C ILE A 103 -13.11 -2.41 -11.84
N VAL A 104 -12.57 -1.63 -12.78
CA VAL A 104 -13.34 -1.15 -13.93
C VAL A 104 -13.86 -2.31 -14.77
N VAL A 105 -13.01 -3.32 -15.01
CA VAL A 105 -13.41 -4.53 -15.75
C VAL A 105 -14.45 -5.34 -14.99
N GLU A 106 -14.28 -5.50 -13.68
CA GLU A 106 -15.22 -6.20 -12.80
C GLU A 106 -16.61 -5.56 -12.84
N LEU A 107 -16.66 -4.23 -12.76
CA LEU A 107 -17.92 -3.48 -12.74
C LEU A 107 -18.57 -3.39 -14.13
N SER A 108 -17.78 -3.49 -15.20
CA SER A 108 -18.30 -3.50 -16.58
C SER A 108 -18.98 -4.81 -16.97
N HIS A 109 -18.63 -5.92 -16.33
CA HIS A 109 -19.19 -7.26 -16.62
C HIS A 109 -20.18 -7.71 -15.55
N MET A 110 -20.93 -6.78 -14.94
CA MET A 110 -21.86 -7.11 -13.88
C MET A 110 -22.97 -8.06 -14.36
N PRO A 111 -23.21 -9.18 -13.65
CA PRO A 111 -24.28 -10.10 -13.98
C PRO A 111 -25.66 -9.49 -13.70
N SER A 112 -26.66 -9.94 -14.46
CA SER A 112 -28.06 -9.50 -14.32
C SER A 112 -28.72 -9.99 -13.02
N ASN A 113 -28.23 -11.10 -12.47
CA ASN A 113 -28.72 -11.63 -11.20
C ASN A 113 -28.28 -10.75 -10.02
N ALA A 114 -29.26 -10.32 -9.21
CA ALA A 114 -29.05 -9.37 -8.11
C ALA A 114 -28.03 -9.86 -7.05
N MET A 115 -28.01 -11.16 -6.72
CA MET A 115 -27.10 -11.71 -5.72
C MET A 115 -25.65 -11.65 -6.20
N PHE A 116 -25.40 -12.07 -7.44
CA PHE A 116 -24.06 -12.00 -8.01
C PHE A 116 -23.61 -10.55 -8.21
N LYS A 117 -24.53 -9.65 -8.62
CA LYS A 117 -24.26 -8.21 -8.73
C LYS A 117 -23.76 -7.62 -7.41
N PHE A 118 -24.40 -7.97 -6.28
CA PHE A 118 -23.96 -7.54 -4.95
C PHE A 118 -22.57 -8.09 -4.59
N GLY A 119 -22.28 -9.34 -4.97
CA GLY A 119 -20.96 -9.96 -4.79
C GLY A 119 -19.84 -9.21 -5.51
N HIS A 120 -20.01 -8.91 -6.80
CA HIS A 120 -19.04 -8.13 -7.59
C HIS A 120 -18.81 -6.73 -7.01
N LEU A 121 -19.89 -6.04 -6.60
CA LEU A 121 -19.79 -4.72 -5.97
C LEU A 121 -19.05 -4.77 -4.63
N SER A 122 -19.38 -5.74 -3.78
CA SER A 122 -18.71 -5.93 -2.48
C SER A 122 -17.22 -6.21 -2.64
N LEU A 123 -16.87 -7.05 -3.63
CA LEU A 123 -15.48 -7.37 -3.94
C LEU A 123 -14.70 -6.13 -4.40
N ALA A 124 -15.30 -5.29 -5.25
CA ALA A 124 -14.70 -4.03 -5.68
C ALA A 124 -14.50 -3.07 -4.50
N ILE A 125 -15.50 -2.89 -3.63
CA ILE A 125 -15.42 -2.02 -2.45
C ILE A 125 -14.31 -2.50 -1.50
N LEU A 126 -14.24 -3.80 -1.22
CA LEU A 126 -13.18 -4.36 -0.37
C LEU A 126 -11.79 -4.13 -0.98
N THR A 127 -11.66 -4.32 -2.30
CA THR A 127 -10.41 -4.06 -3.02
C THR A 127 -9.96 -2.61 -2.83
N ILE A 128 -10.89 -1.65 -2.95
CA ILE A 128 -10.62 -0.23 -2.75
C ILE A 128 -10.13 0.04 -1.33
N ILE A 129 -10.83 -0.48 -0.31
CA ILE A 129 -10.45 -0.30 1.10
C ILE A 129 -9.05 -0.86 1.36
N PHE A 130 -8.77 -2.09 0.89
CA PHE A 130 -7.48 -2.73 1.09
C PHE A 130 -6.36 -2.04 0.32
N ALA A 131 -6.60 -1.57 -0.90
CA ALA A 131 -5.64 -0.78 -1.67
C ALA A 131 -5.29 0.54 -0.95
N TRP A 132 -6.28 1.24 -0.39
CA TRP A 132 -6.10 2.46 0.40
C TRP A 132 -5.24 2.18 1.65
N LEU A 133 -5.64 1.20 2.47
CA LEU A 133 -4.92 0.83 3.68
C LEU A 133 -3.48 0.39 3.38
N PHE A 134 -3.29 -0.39 2.31
CA PHE A 134 -1.99 -0.86 1.88
C PHE A 134 -1.06 0.28 1.50
N MET A 135 -1.52 1.21 0.65
CA MET A 135 -0.74 2.37 0.23
C MET A 135 -0.27 3.19 1.44
N HIS A 136 -1.18 3.58 2.33
CA HIS A 136 -0.84 4.41 3.48
C HIS A 136 0.02 3.66 4.50
N THR A 137 -0.20 2.36 4.71
CA THR A 137 0.68 1.56 5.57
C THR A 137 2.10 1.51 5.02
N VAL A 138 2.26 1.37 3.70
CA VAL A 138 3.59 1.39 3.07
C VAL A 138 4.24 2.77 3.22
N PHE A 139 3.51 3.86 3.02
CA PHE A 139 4.05 5.21 3.22
C PHE A 139 4.44 5.48 4.67
N ALA A 140 3.63 5.07 5.65
CA ALA A 140 3.98 5.15 7.08
C ALA A 140 5.32 4.47 7.39
N ILE A 141 5.56 3.28 6.82
CA ILE A 141 6.84 2.57 6.98
C ILE A 141 7.99 3.37 6.35
N HIS A 142 7.78 4.02 5.20
CA HIS A 142 8.81 4.86 4.56
C HIS A 142 9.12 6.12 5.38
N TYR A 143 8.10 6.76 5.95
CA TYR A 143 8.29 7.89 6.85
C TYR A 143 9.12 7.51 8.07
N ALA A 144 8.76 6.41 8.75
CA ALA A 144 9.52 5.91 9.89
C ALA A 144 10.97 5.59 9.51
N HIS A 145 11.15 4.95 8.36
CA HIS A 145 12.47 4.56 7.85
C HIS A 145 13.38 5.77 7.62
N ASP A 146 12.91 6.74 6.83
CA ASP A 146 13.71 7.92 6.51
C ASP A 146 13.93 8.82 7.74
N PHE A 147 12.96 8.89 8.67
CA PHE A 147 13.10 9.58 9.96
C PHE A 147 14.25 8.98 10.78
N TYR A 148 14.21 7.67 11.04
CA TYR A 148 15.22 7.03 11.88
C TYR A 148 16.60 6.97 11.20
N LEU A 149 16.68 6.88 9.87
CA LEU A 149 17.95 6.98 9.15
C LEU A 149 18.59 8.37 9.25
N ALA A 150 17.79 9.44 9.24
CA ALA A 150 18.29 10.80 9.42
C ALA A 150 18.75 11.02 10.87
N VAL A 151 17.96 10.59 11.86
CA VAL A 151 18.33 10.67 13.29
C VAL A 151 19.63 9.91 13.58
N ALA A 152 19.82 8.73 13.01
CA ALA A 152 21.06 7.96 13.16
C ALA A 152 22.30 8.63 12.56
N LYS A 153 22.12 9.61 11.67
CA LYS A 153 23.18 10.44 11.08
C LYS A 153 23.32 11.79 11.79
N HIS A 154 22.69 11.97 12.95
CA HIS A 154 22.61 13.23 13.68
C HIS A 154 22.00 14.38 12.84
N GLN A 155 21.04 14.06 11.98
CA GLN A 155 20.28 15.01 11.18
C GLN A 155 18.84 15.14 11.70
N ASP A 156 18.16 16.21 11.29
CA ASP A 156 16.71 16.37 11.51
C ASP A 156 15.94 15.20 10.87
N GLY A 157 15.11 14.52 11.66
CA GLY A 157 14.27 13.40 11.23
C GLY A 157 13.24 13.75 10.16
N GLY A 158 12.96 15.05 9.96
CA GLY A 158 12.12 15.56 8.87
C GLY A 158 10.62 15.59 9.17
N LEU A 159 10.20 15.04 10.32
CA LEU A 159 8.84 15.10 10.84
C LEU A 159 8.89 15.48 12.31
N ASP A 160 8.15 16.53 12.69
CA ASP A 160 8.03 16.99 14.07
C ASP A 160 6.67 16.58 14.64
N PHE A 161 6.70 15.58 15.54
CA PHE A 161 5.51 15.05 16.19
C PHE A 161 5.29 15.76 17.53
N PRO A 162 4.09 16.31 17.79
CA PRO A 162 3.81 17.04 19.02
C PRO A 162 4.14 16.23 20.27
N LYS A 163 5.05 16.76 21.08
CA LYS A 163 5.48 16.18 22.38
C LYS A 163 5.94 14.71 22.27
N THR A 164 6.40 14.28 21.09
CA THR A 164 6.78 12.89 20.84
C THR A 164 8.18 12.84 20.22
N PRO A 165 9.24 13.00 21.04
CA PRO A 165 10.62 13.05 20.55
C PRO A 165 11.10 11.71 19.97
N GLU A 166 10.51 10.60 20.41
CA GLU A 166 10.86 9.25 19.96
C GLU A 166 9.61 8.56 19.36
N PRO A 167 9.14 8.97 18.17
CA PRO A 167 7.90 8.47 17.58
C PRO A 167 8.02 6.98 17.21
N THR A 168 6.98 6.21 17.50
CA THR A 168 6.85 4.81 17.09
C THR A 168 6.02 4.69 15.81
N TYR A 169 5.78 3.47 15.31
CA TYR A 169 5.02 3.29 14.07
C TYR A 169 3.59 3.87 14.08
N PRO A 170 2.82 3.82 15.19
CA PRO A 170 1.51 4.48 15.29
C PRO A 170 1.51 5.96 14.89
N GLU A 171 2.56 6.71 15.24
CA GLU A 171 2.72 8.12 14.90
C GLU A 171 2.89 8.33 13.39
N PHE A 172 3.71 7.49 12.74
CA PHE A 172 3.88 7.52 11.28
C PHE A 172 2.63 7.03 10.53
N LEU A 173 1.89 6.07 11.11
CA LEU A 173 0.60 5.63 10.58
C LEU A 173 -0.42 6.75 10.65
N TYR A 174 -0.53 7.42 11.80
CA TYR A 174 -1.37 8.60 11.98
C TYR A 174 -1.05 9.65 10.91
N PHE A 175 0.22 10.05 10.78
CA PHE A 175 0.64 11.03 9.78
C PHE A 175 0.26 10.59 8.36
N SER A 176 0.55 9.34 7.99
CA SER A 176 0.27 8.83 6.64
C SER A 176 -1.23 8.76 6.33
N TYR A 177 -2.06 8.34 7.29
CA TYR A 177 -3.49 8.18 7.09
C TYR A 177 -4.21 9.54 7.06
N VAL A 178 -3.72 10.53 7.80
CA VAL A 178 -4.19 11.92 7.69
C VAL A 178 -3.95 12.47 6.29
N ILE A 179 -2.75 12.27 5.73
CA ILE A 179 -2.45 12.67 4.34
C ILE A 179 -3.41 11.98 3.36
N GLY A 180 -3.71 10.69 3.57
CA GLY A 180 -4.65 9.94 2.74
C GLY A 180 -6.09 10.42 2.78
N THR A 181 -6.53 10.93 3.92
CA THR A 181 -7.93 11.28 4.17
C THR A 181 -8.23 12.73 3.79
N SER A 182 -7.40 13.68 4.24
CA SER A 182 -7.72 15.12 4.16
C SER A 182 -6.70 15.95 3.40
N ALA A 183 -5.64 15.35 2.86
CA ALA A 183 -4.49 16.01 2.21
C ALA A 183 -3.72 17.03 3.09
N GLN A 184 -4.32 17.62 4.13
CA GLN A 184 -3.63 18.28 5.25
C GLN A 184 -4.59 18.65 6.40
N THR A 185 -4.43 18.00 7.56
CA THR A 185 -4.83 18.47 8.91
C THR A 185 -4.03 17.74 10.00
N ALA A 186 -2.79 17.34 9.72
CA ALA A 186 -1.94 16.71 10.73
C ALA A 186 -1.35 17.80 11.65
N ASP A 187 -1.32 17.54 12.95
CA ASP A 187 -0.55 18.31 13.93
C ASP A 187 0.97 18.07 13.81
N VAL A 188 1.38 17.28 12.82
CA VAL A 188 2.77 16.92 12.49
C VAL A 188 3.32 17.83 11.40
N SER A 189 4.44 18.50 11.68
CA SER A 189 5.11 19.40 10.74
C SER A 189 6.21 18.71 9.95
N ILE A 190 6.35 19.04 8.66
CA ILE A 190 7.44 18.52 7.82
C ILE A 190 8.63 19.49 7.84
N THR A 191 9.71 19.10 8.50
CA THR A 191 10.85 19.99 8.80
C THR A 191 11.97 19.93 7.74
N SER A 192 12.14 18.80 7.06
CA SER A 192 13.24 18.61 6.10
C SER A 192 12.81 18.60 4.62
N ARG A 193 13.72 18.99 3.72
CA ARG A 193 13.47 18.97 2.26
C ARG A 193 13.26 17.54 1.73
N SER A 194 14.02 16.57 2.22
CA SER A 194 13.90 15.16 1.80
C SER A 194 12.52 14.61 2.14
N MET A 195 12.01 14.90 3.35
CA MET A 195 10.66 14.49 3.74
C MET A 195 9.57 15.15 2.90
N ARG A 196 9.72 16.44 2.55
CA ARG A 196 8.77 17.10 1.65
C ARG A 196 8.70 16.43 0.28
N VAL A 197 9.82 15.99 -0.28
CA VAL A 197 9.84 15.28 -1.58
C VAL A 197 9.10 13.94 -1.50
N LEU A 198 9.33 13.16 -0.43
CA LEU A 198 8.57 11.92 -0.20
C LEU A 198 7.07 12.21 -0.06
N ASN A 199 6.73 13.26 0.68
CA ASN A 199 5.35 13.67 0.92
C ASN A 199 4.64 14.14 -0.36
N ILE A 200 5.32 14.82 -1.28
CA ILE A 200 4.75 15.19 -2.59
C ILE A 200 4.27 13.95 -3.33
N LEU A 201 5.09 12.91 -3.38
CA LEU A 201 4.72 11.66 -4.03
C LEU A 201 3.51 11.00 -3.35
N HIS A 202 3.49 11.01 -2.01
CA HIS A 202 2.37 10.47 -1.24
C HIS A 202 1.06 11.21 -1.50
N ILE A 203 1.08 12.56 -1.48
CA ILE A 203 -0.09 13.40 -1.74
C ILE A 203 -0.61 13.20 -3.17
N LEU A 204 0.28 13.16 -4.18
CA LEU A 204 -0.12 12.94 -5.57
C LEU A 204 -0.82 11.59 -5.75
N LEU A 205 -0.29 10.54 -5.13
CA LEU A 205 -0.89 9.20 -5.18
C LEU A 205 -2.21 9.15 -4.43
N ALA A 206 -2.30 9.73 -3.22
CA ALA A 206 -3.53 9.79 -2.44
C ALA A 206 -4.63 10.57 -3.18
N TYR A 207 -4.29 11.73 -3.74
CA TYR A 207 -5.22 12.54 -4.52
C TYR A 207 -5.71 11.81 -5.77
N GLY A 208 -4.79 11.21 -6.54
CA GLY A 208 -5.14 10.41 -7.72
C GLY A 208 -6.03 9.22 -7.37
N PHE A 209 -5.72 8.53 -6.26
CA PHE A 209 -6.50 7.41 -5.77
C PHE A 209 -7.93 7.83 -5.40
N ASN A 210 -8.08 8.87 -4.58
CA ASN A 210 -9.39 9.40 -4.17
C ASN A 210 -10.22 9.91 -5.36
N THR A 211 -9.59 10.61 -6.31
CA THR A 211 -10.25 11.10 -7.52
C THR A 211 -10.72 9.95 -8.42
N THR A 212 -9.90 8.90 -8.55
CA THR A 212 -10.26 7.71 -9.34
C THR A 212 -11.44 6.97 -8.73
N ILE A 213 -11.45 6.80 -7.40
CA ILE A 213 -12.61 6.21 -6.71
C ILE A 213 -13.86 7.04 -6.95
N LEU A 214 -13.78 8.37 -6.82
CA LEU A 214 -14.92 9.25 -7.05
C LEU A 214 -15.47 9.06 -8.47
N ALA A 215 -14.59 8.99 -9.49
CA ALA A 215 -14.99 8.73 -10.86
C ALA A 215 -15.67 7.36 -11.05
N ILE A 216 -15.11 6.30 -10.44
CA ILE A 216 -15.71 4.95 -10.46
C ILE A 216 -17.08 4.97 -9.79
N CYS A 217 -17.22 5.60 -8.61
CA CYS A 217 -18.48 5.70 -7.90
C CYS A 217 -19.56 6.43 -8.70
N ILE A 218 -19.21 7.52 -9.39
CA ILE A 218 -20.14 8.25 -10.27
C ILE A 218 -20.58 7.35 -11.43
N ASN A 219 -19.65 6.66 -12.09
CA ASN A 219 -19.95 5.77 -13.20
C ASN A 219 -20.88 4.63 -12.76
N VAL A 220 -20.59 4.01 -11.61
CA VAL A 220 -21.42 2.96 -11.03
C VAL A 220 -22.81 3.49 -10.70
N ALA A 221 -22.92 4.62 -9.99
CA ALA A 221 -24.20 5.22 -9.62
C ALA A 221 -25.05 5.55 -10.85
N ALA A 222 -24.44 6.10 -11.91
CA ALA A 222 -25.12 6.36 -13.18
C ALA A 222 -25.62 5.09 -13.88
N GLY A 223 -24.97 3.95 -13.68
CA GLY A 223 -25.42 2.65 -14.21
C GLY A 223 -26.52 1.96 -13.38
N PHE A 224 -26.87 2.51 -12.20
CA PHE A 224 -27.95 2.02 -11.35
C PHE A 224 -29.25 2.84 -11.44
N ILE A 225 -29.18 4.06 -12.00
CA ILE A 225 -30.32 4.95 -12.26
C ILE A 225 -30.75 4.76 -13.71
#